data_AF-A0A1F6VAW1-F1
#
_entry.id   AF-A0A1F6VAW1-F1
#
_cell.length_a   1.000
_cell.length_b   1.000
_cell.length_c   1.000
_cell.angle_alpha   90.00
_cell.angle_beta   90.00
_cell.angle_gamma   90.00
#
_symmetry.space_group_name_H-M   'P 1'
#
loop_
_entity.id
_entity.type
_entity.pdbx_description
1 polymer ?
#
loop_
_entity_poly.entity_id
_entity_poly.type
_entity_poly.pdbx_seq_one_letter_code
_entity_poly.pdbx_strand_id
1 'polypeptide(L)' 'MKKKKRMHLTCIAGYLNSNGVKTRLHGRWHASTIKGILENPIYKGKLRFGGQLFNGTHERLV' A
#
# COMPACT_ATOMS: atom_id res chain seq x y z
N MET A 1 22.67 -10.79 -3.76
CA MET A 1 21.30 -10.34 -3.42
C MET A 1 20.82 -9.36 -4.48
N LYS A 2 19.74 -9.66 -5.22
CA LYS A 2 19.20 -8.73 -6.23
C LYS A 2 18.61 -7.50 -5.53
N LYS A 3 19.12 -6.29 -5.81
CA LYS A 3 18.52 -5.04 -5.30
C LYS A 3 17.06 -4.96 -5.80
N LYS A 4 16.08 -4.85 -4.90
CA LYS A 4 14.69 -4.61 -5.28
C LYS A 4 14.60 -3.29 -6.04
N LYS A 5 14.03 -3.31 -7.24
CA LYS A 5 13.79 -2.08 -8.03
C LYS A 5 12.87 -1.17 -7.22
N ARG A 6 13.39 -0.02 -6.79
CA ARG A 6 12.57 1.05 -6.18
C ARG A 6 11.75 1.69 -7.28
N MET A 7 10.44 1.49 -7.26
CA MET A 7 9.52 2.19 -8.14
C MET A 7 8.96 3.42 -7.42
N HIS A 8 8.92 4.55 -8.10
CA HIS A 8 8.36 5.77 -7.51
C HIS A 8 6.84 5.63 -7.37
N LEU A 9 6.28 6.13 -6.28
CA LEU A 9 4.85 5.98 -5.97
C LEU A 9 3.96 6.64 -7.04
N THR A 10 4.43 7.72 -7.65
CA THR A 10 3.76 8.39 -8.78
C THR A 10 3.70 7.49 -10.02
N CYS A 11 4.72 6.66 -10.26
CA CYS A 11 4.70 5.70 -11.36
C CYS A 11 3.63 4.62 -11.15
N ILE A 12 3.48 4.11 -9.91
CA ILE A 12 2.41 3.16 -9.56
C ILE A 12 1.05 3.81 -9.80
N ALA A 13 0.84 5.02 -9.28
CA ALA A 13 -0.41 5.74 -9.45
C ALA A 13 -0.74 6.02 -10.93
N GLY A 14 0.27 6.46 -11.71
CA GLY A 14 0.16 6.67 -13.14
C GLY A 14 -0.24 5.39 -13.87
N TYR A 15 0.47 4.29 -13.62
CA TYR A 15 0.16 2.98 -14.20
C TYR A 15 -1.29 2.55 -13.92
N LEU A 16 -1.75 2.62 -12.66
CA LEU A 16 -3.11 2.22 -12.30
C LEU A 16 -4.16 3.09 -12.98
N ASN A 17 -3.94 4.41 -13.03
CA ASN A 17 -4.85 5.34 -13.72
C ASN A 17 -4.90 5.08 -15.23
N SER A 18 -3.77 4.83 -15.87
CA SER A 18 -3.69 4.55 -17.31
C SER A 18 -4.33 3.20 -17.68
N ASN A 19 -4.31 2.22 -16.78
CA ASN A 19 -4.97 0.93 -16.96
C ASN A 19 -6.45 0.94 -16.54
N GLY A 20 -7.02 2.10 -16.22
CA GLY A 20 -8.44 2.23 -15.86
C GLY A 20 -8.81 1.65 -14.50
N VAL A 21 -7.84 1.23 -13.67
CA VAL A 21 -8.10 0.70 -12.33
C VAL A 21 -8.65 1.81 -11.44
N LYS A 22 -9.88 1.62 -10.95
CA LYS A 22 -10.56 2.62 -10.12
C LYS A 22 -10.24 2.44 -8.64
N THR A 23 -10.19 3.56 -7.93
CA THR A 23 -10.17 3.55 -6.46
C THR A 23 -11.56 3.14 -5.93
N ARG A 24 -11.65 2.86 -4.62
CA ARG A 24 -12.93 2.53 -3.94
C ARG A 24 -14.05 3.55 -4.21
N LEU A 25 -13.71 4.83 -4.33
CA LEU A 25 -14.66 5.93 -4.60
C LEU A 25 -14.66 6.34 -6.08
N HIS A 26 -14.19 5.49 -6.98
CA HIS A 26 -14.12 5.73 -8.43
C HIS A 26 -13.28 6.93 -8.89
N GLY A 27 -12.55 7.58 -7.97
CA GLY A 27 -11.57 8.63 -8.26
C GLY A 27 -10.22 8.11 -8.78
N ARG A 28 -9.30 9.03 -9.04
CA ARG A 28 -7.92 8.74 -9.51
C ARG A 28 -7.03 8.26 -8.38
N TRP A 29 -6.04 7.44 -8.72
CA TRP A 29 -4.96 7.06 -7.82
C TRP A 29 -4.00 8.23 -7.60
N HIS A 30 -3.69 8.50 -6.34
CA HIS A 30 -2.66 9.45 -5.91
C HIS A 30 -1.54 8.71 -5.17
N ALA A 31 -0.31 9.24 -5.25
CA ALA A 31 0.86 8.65 -4.60
C ALA A 31 0.70 8.51 -3.08
N SER A 32 -0.01 9.43 -2.42
CA SER A 32 -0.33 9.37 -0.99
C SER A 32 -1.19 8.16 -0.62
N THR A 33 -2.19 7.84 -1.45
CA THR A 33 -3.02 6.64 -1.28
C THR A 33 -2.21 5.37 -1.44
N ILE A 34 -1.37 5.31 -2.48
CA ILE A 34 -0.45 4.16 -2.69
C ILE A 34 0.49 4.00 -1.50
N LYS A 35 1.06 5.10 -1.00
CA LYS A 35 1.93 5.11 0.19
C LYS A 35 1.19 4.48 1.38
N GLY A 36 -0.01 4.97 1.68
CA GLY A 36 -0.83 4.50 2.80
C GLY A 36 -1.10 3.00 2.72
N ILE A 37 -1.39 2.47 1.54
CA ILE A 37 -1.61 1.03 1.33
C ILE A 37 -0.31 0.25 1.57
N LEU A 38 0.79 0.63 0.94
CA LEU A 38 2.06 -0.11 1.02
C LEU A 38 2.71 -0.06 2.41
N GLU A 39 2.48 1.01 3.15
CA GLU A 39 3.02 1.20 4.51
C GLU A 39 2.10 0.62 5.59
N ASN A 40 0.87 0.20 5.25
CA ASN A 40 -0.09 -0.29 6.22
C ASN A 40 0.40 -1.60 6.88
N PRO A 41 0.63 -1.61 8.21
CA PRO A 41 1.09 -2.80 8.92
C PRO A 41 0.07 -3.94 8.93
N ILE A 42 -1.23 -3.65 8.73
CA ILE A 42 -2.29 -4.66 8.74
C ILE A 42 -2.02 -5.73 7.69
N TYR A 43 -1.59 -5.34 6.48
CA TYR A 43 -1.29 -6.29 5.42
C TYR A 43 -0.10 -7.21 5.72
N LYS A 44 0.70 -6.88 6.74
CA LYS A 44 1.84 -7.65 7.24
C LYS A 44 1.51 -8.44 8.51
N GLY A 45 0.23 -8.55 8.88
CA GLY A 45 -0.20 -9.23 10.10
C GLY A 45 0.06 -8.43 11.38
N LYS A 46 0.20 -7.09 11.29
CA LYS A 46 0.48 -6.22 12.44
C LYS A 46 -0.57 -5.14 12.63
N LEU A 47 -0.85 -4.80 13.88
CA LEU A 47 -1.79 -3.74 14.25
C LEU A 47 -1.01 -2.56 14.82
N ARG A 48 -1.45 -1.34 14.53
CA ARG A 48 -0.90 -0.13 15.14
C ARG A 48 -1.90 0.41 16.16
N PHE A 49 -1.48 0.50 17.42
CA PHE A 49 -2.30 1.03 18.50
C PHE A 49 -1.43 1.88 19.44
N GLY A 50 -1.85 3.10 19.76
CA GLY A 50 -1.07 4.02 20.60
C GLY A 50 0.35 4.31 20.09
N GLY A 51 0.57 4.28 18.77
CA GLY A 51 1.90 4.45 18.16
C GLY A 51 2.80 3.20 18.19
N GLN A 52 2.39 2.13 18.86
CA GLN A 52 3.12 0.87 18.93
C GLN A 52 2.58 -0.15 17.92
N LEU A 53 3.42 -1.12 17.55
CA LEU A 53 3.06 -2.23 16.67
C LEU A 53 2.89 -3.52 17.45
N PHE A 54 1.78 -4.20 17.23
CA PHE A 54 1.43 -5.49 17.82
C PHE A 54 1.23 -6.53 16.72
N ASN A 55 1.41 -7.81 17.05
CA ASN A 55 1.02 -8.88 16.13
C ASN A 55 -0.50 -9.01 16.14
N GLY A 56 -1.10 -9.01 14.95
CA GLY A 56 -2.51 -9.34 14.77
C GLY A 56 -2.71 -10.85 14.77
N THR A 57 -3.95 -11.27 15.01
CA THR A 57 -4.38 -12.67 14.90
C THR A 57 -4.87 -13.03 13.50
N HIS A 58 -4.96 -12.05 12.60
CA HIS A 58 -5.41 -12.24 11.24
C HIS A 58 -4.30 -12.73 10.32
N GLU A 59 -4.69 -13.40 9.24
CA GLU A 59 -3.76 -13.82 8.19
C GLU A 59 -3.19 -12.60 7.44
N ARG A 60 -1.87 -12.59 7.22
CA ARG A 60 -1.19 -11.53 6.47
C ARG A 60 -1.38 -11.72 4.97
N LEU A 61 -1.44 -10.63 4.23
CA LEU A 61 -1.50 -10.68 2.76
C LEU A 61 -0.11 -10.79 2.13
N VAL A 62 0.92 -10.16 2.73
CA VAL A 62 2.29 -10.06 2.17
C VAL A 62 3.36 -10.24 3.23
#